data_AF-A0A0F7JKV7-F1
#
_entry.id   AF-A0A0F7JKV7-F1
#
_cell.length_a   1.000
_cell.length_b   1.000
_cell.length_c   1.000
_cell.angle_alpha   90.00
_cell.angle_beta   90.00
_cell.angle_gamma   90.00
#
_symmetry.space_group_name_H-M   'P 1'
#
loop_
_entity.id
_entity.type
_entity.pdbx_description
1 polymer ?
#
loop_
_entity_poly.entity_id
_entity_poly.type
_entity_poly.pdbx_seq_one_letter_code
_entity_poly.pdbx_strand_id
1 'polypeptide(L)'
;MTADALNPNLAAYLDEVTAPFPEDSAARIRADLTAHVLDAAAPGGAGMQEALAALGPAAEVRAALEGQFFTRADVAWLERDGKMRRLLTDGVKGPGTAWTSLLGSVAGVGVLTWLVCGWPGVPAPFALRPFTWVVPALLALQFMLVLIDFPPGMRRPARSVAVLRRVSGTLMVPLGFALNLLVFVPGVVSEPALLAAALGAALLWAYLTRPREALTLAGKAWRGAR
;
A
#
# COMPACT_ATOMS: atom_id res chain seq x y z
N MET A 1 -17.99 29.25 34.84
CA MET A 1 -17.99 28.85 33.42
C MET A 1 -18.84 27.61 33.30
N THR A 2 -19.85 27.62 32.42
CA THR A 2 -20.81 26.52 32.22
C THR A 2 -20.32 25.57 31.12
N ALA A 3 -20.81 24.32 31.13
CA ALA A 3 -20.50 23.30 30.11
C ALA A 3 -20.75 23.80 28.68
N ASP A 4 -21.74 24.68 28.49
CA ASP A 4 -22.07 25.34 27.23
C ASP A 4 -21.00 26.31 26.70
N ALA A 5 -20.14 26.87 27.55
CA ALA A 5 -19.01 27.70 27.10
C ALA A 5 -17.76 26.86 26.82
N LEU A 6 -17.69 25.65 27.36
CA LEU A 6 -16.60 24.71 27.05
C LEU A 6 -16.85 23.91 25.78
N ASN A 7 -18.12 23.63 25.47
CA ASN A 7 -18.54 22.99 24.23
C ASN A 7 -18.04 23.72 22.95
N PRO A 8 -18.15 25.06 22.82
CA PRO A 8 -17.63 25.79 21.66
C PRO A 8 -16.10 25.86 21.62
N ASN A 9 -15.42 25.90 22.77
CA ASN A 9 -13.95 25.87 22.81
C ASN A 9 -13.41 24.50 22.41
N LEU A 10 -14.04 23.42 22.87
CA LEU A 10 -13.73 22.05 22.44
C LEU A 10 -14.03 21.87 20.95
N ALA A 11 -15.17 22.36 20.46
CA ALA A 11 -15.51 22.29 19.04
C ALA A 11 -14.49 23.03 18.17
N ALA A 12 -14.10 24.25 18.55
CA ALA A 12 -13.07 25.02 17.84
C ALA A 12 -11.72 24.31 17.84
N TYR A 13 -11.31 23.74 18.99
CA TYR A 13 -10.09 22.96 19.10
C TYR A 13 -10.12 21.72 18.19
N LEU A 14 -11.22 20.96 18.22
CA LEU A 14 -11.40 19.78 17.39
C LEU A 14 -11.45 20.14 15.90
N ASP A 15 -12.07 21.24 15.52
CA ASP A 15 -12.08 21.74 14.15
C ASP A 15 -10.67 22.07 13.67
N GLU A 16 -9.87 22.77 14.49
CA GLU A 16 -8.48 23.10 14.17
C GLU A 16 -7.61 21.84 14.01
N VAL A 17 -7.71 20.91 14.97
CA VAL A 17 -6.92 19.66 14.96
C VAL A 17 -7.34 18.76 13.80
N THR A 18 -8.63 18.70 13.46
CA THR A 18 -9.15 17.77 12.45
C THR A 18 -9.26 18.32 11.03
N ALA A 19 -9.08 19.64 10.85
CA ALA A 19 -9.10 20.30 9.54
C ALA A 19 -8.29 19.62 8.43
N PRO A 20 -7.04 19.14 8.66
CA PRO A 20 -6.23 18.55 7.60
C PRO A 20 -6.63 17.10 7.25
N PHE A 21 -7.52 16.46 8.00
CA PHE A 21 -7.86 15.04 7.82
C PHE A 21 -9.12 14.85 6.96
N PRO A 22 -9.21 13.73 6.21
CA PRO A 22 -10.43 13.32 5.51
C PRO A 22 -11.62 13.19 6.48
N GLU A 23 -12.84 13.40 5.99
CA GLU A 23 -14.05 13.46 6.82
C GLU A 23 -14.26 12.21 7.70
N ASP A 24 -14.02 11.02 7.14
CA ASP A 24 -14.14 9.75 7.86
C ASP A 24 -13.11 9.61 8.99
N SER A 25 -11.88 10.09 8.77
CA SER A 25 -10.82 10.08 9.78
C SER A 25 -11.04 11.18 10.82
N ALA A 26 -11.46 12.37 10.38
CA ALA A 26 -11.81 13.50 11.23
C ALA A 26 -12.95 13.13 12.19
N ALA A 27 -14.02 12.48 11.71
CA ALA A 27 -15.14 12.04 12.55
C ALA A 27 -14.69 11.08 13.66
N ARG A 28 -13.82 10.10 13.33
CA ARG A 28 -13.27 9.16 14.32
C ARG A 28 -12.36 9.85 15.33
N ILE A 29 -11.43 10.69 14.86
CA ILE A 29 -10.52 11.45 15.72
C ILE A 29 -11.32 12.37 16.67
N ARG A 30 -12.39 13.03 16.18
CA ARG A 30 -13.28 13.84 17.03
C ARG A 30 -13.94 13.00 18.11
N ALA A 31 -14.49 11.84 17.75
CA ALA A 31 -15.13 10.96 18.71
C ALA A 31 -14.14 10.49 19.80
N ASP A 32 -12.94 10.06 19.40
CA ASP A 32 -11.90 9.57 20.32
C ASP A 32 -11.40 10.67 21.26
N LEU A 33 -11.10 11.87 20.72
CA LEU A 33 -10.64 13.01 21.53
C LEU A 33 -11.75 13.52 22.46
N THR A 34 -13.00 13.55 22.01
CA THR A 34 -14.14 13.96 22.84
C THR A 34 -14.37 12.96 23.98
N ALA A 35 -14.30 11.66 23.70
CA ALA A 35 -14.39 10.62 24.71
C ALA A 35 -13.27 10.77 25.75
N HIS A 36 -12.03 11.00 25.33
CA HIS A 36 -10.92 11.24 26.25
C HIS A 36 -11.10 12.47 27.14
N VAL A 37 -11.60 13.57 26.61
CA VAL A 37 -11.87 14.78 27.42
C VAL A 37 -13.00 14.52 28.42
N LEU A 38 -14.07 13.83 28.01
CA LEU A 38 -15.19 13.49 28.88
C LEU A 38 -14.78 12.51 29.99
N ASP A 39 -13.98 11.49 29.66
CA ASP A 39 -13.46 10.52 30.63
C ASP A 39 -12.55 11.19 31.66
N ALA A 40 -11.67 12.10 31.21
CA ALA A 40 -10.79 12.85 32.11
C ALA A 40 -11.56 13.85 33.00
N ALA A 41 -12.72 14.33 32.54
CA ALA A 41 -13.61 15.24 33.24
C ALA A 41 -14.66 14.55 34.13
N ALA A 42 -14.61 13.22 34.24
CA ALA A 42 -15.55 12.42 35.02
C ALA A 42 -15.53 12.77 36.52
N PRO A 43 -16.56 12.40 37.30
CA PRO A 43 -16.62 12.73 38.72
C PRO A 43 -15.42 12.18 39.50
N GLY A 44 -14.62 13.07 40.11
CA GLY A 44 -13.35 12.74 40.78
C GLY A 44 -12.10 12.94 39.93
N GLY A 45 -12.26 13.34 38.65
CA GLY A 45 -11.20 13.74 37.74
C GLY A 45 -10.95 15.26 37.70
N ALA A 46 -10.12 15.68 36.75
CA ALA A 46 -9.79 17.09 36.53
C ALA A 46 -11.02 17.85 35.98
N GLY A 47 -11.12 19.16 36.20
CA GLY A 47 -12.19 19.94 35.58
C GLY A 47 -12.15 19.84 34.06
N MET A 48 -13.29 19.92 33.36
CA MET A 48 -13.35 19.78 31.89
C MET A 48 -12.38 20.74 31.14
N GLN A 49 -12.02 21.87 31.74
CA GLN A 49 -11.01 22.81 31.20
C GLN A 49 -9.56 22.36 31.42
N GLU A 50 -9.28 21.72 32.57
CA GLU A 50 -7.99 21.07 32.83
C GLU A 50 -7.81 19.83 31.94
N ALA A 51 -8.88 19.07 31.73
CA ALA A 51 -8.88 17.93 30.80
C ALA A 51 -8.57 18.37 29.35
N LEU A 52 -9.14 19.50 28.90
CA LEU A 52 -8.81 20.07 27.59
C LEU A 52 -7.38 20.62 27.54
N ALA A 53 -6.92 21.30 28.59
CA ALA A 53 -5.53 21.78 28.68
C ALA A 53 -4.51 20.63 28.69
N ALA A 54 -4.88 19.48 29.26
CA ALA A 54 -4.06 18.27 29.32
C ALA A 54 -3.85 17.61 27.95
N LEU A 55 -4.71 17.87 26.96
CA LEU A 55 -4.48 17.44 25.57
C LEU A 55 -3.28 18.15 24.94
N GLY A 56 -2.90 19.32 25.46
CA GLY A 56 -1.81 20.13 24.94
C GLY A 56 -2.22 21.05 23.79
N PRO A 57 -1.25 21.76 23.17
CA PRO A 57 -1.51 22.70 22.09
C PRO A 57 -2.05 21.99 20.84
N ALA A 58 -3.06 22.61 20.19
CA ALA A 58 -3.68 22.06 18.98
C ALA A 58 -2.65 21.75 17.87
N ALA A 59 -1.63 22.59 17.72
CA ALA A 59 -0.57 22.40 16.74
C ALA A 59 0.28 21.14 17.00
N GLU A 60 0.56 20.81 18.26
CA GLU A 60 1.35 19.64 18.64
C GLU A 60 0.54 18.36 18.48
N VAL A 61 -0.73 18.37 18.92
CA VAL A 61 -1.66 17.26 18.73
C VAL A 61 -1.90 17.01 17.24
N ARG A 62 -2.08 18.08 16.46
CA ARG A 62 -2.18 18.00 15.00
C ARG A 62 -0.92 17.36 14.39
N ALA A 63 0.27 17.84 14.74
CA ALA A 63 1.53 17.29 14.22
C ALA A 63 1.71 15.80 14.57
N ALA A 64 1.34 15.40 15.79
CA ALA A 64 1.37 14.01 16.22
C ALA A 64 0.38 13.14 15.42
N LEU A 65 -0.86 13.62 15.23
CA LEU A 65 -1.88 12.94 14.45
C LEU A 65 -1.52 12.87 12.96
N GLU A 66 -0.92 13.91 12.39
CA GLU A 66 -0.44 13.92 11.01
C GLU A 66 0.66 12.88 10.80
N GLY A 67 1.45 12.55 11.83
CA GLY A 67 2.41 11.45 11.80
C GLY A 67 1.76 10.05 11.77
N GLN A 68 0.52 9.93 12.26
CA GLN A 68 -0.17 8.66 12.42
C GLN A 68 -1.22 8.39 11.35
N PHE A 69 -1.96 9.42 10.93
CA PHE A 69 -3.11 9.32 10.04
C PHE A 69 -2.85 9.95 8.67
N PHE A 70 -3.67 9.54 7.69
CA PHE A 70 -3.64 10.10 6.34
C PHE A 70 -4.32 11.46 6.31
N THR A 71 -3.66 12.46 5.72
CA THR A 71 -4.22 13.79 5.52
C THR A 71 -5.01 13.88 4.21
N ARG A 72 -5.79 14.95 4.01
CA ARG A 72 -6.45 15.26 2.73
C ARG A 72 -5.44 15.43 1.60
N ALA A 73 -4.27 16.00 1.90
CA ALA A 73 -3.18 16.12 0.91
C ALA A 73 -2.64 14.74 0.50
N ASP A 74 -2.48 13.81 1.45
CA ASP A 74 -2.06 12.44 1.18
C ASP A 74 -3.08 11.71 0.30
N VAL A 75 -4.38 11.89 0.57
CA VAL A 75 -5.47 11.30 -0.23
C VAL A 75 -5.53 11.91 -1.62
N ALA A 76 -5.46 13.24 -1.73
CA ALA A 76 -5.44 13.93 -3.01
C ALA A 76 -4.24 13.49 -3.86
N TRP A 77 -3.09 13.22 -3.24
CA TRP A 77 -1.95 12.61 -3.92
C TRP A 77 -2.27 11.19 -4.43
N LEU A 78 -2.88 10.33 -3.61
CA LEU A 78 -3.28 8.98 -4.01
C LEU A 78 -4.27 8.99 -5.18
N GLU A 79 -5.18 9.96 -5.22
CA GLU A 79 -6.22 10.04 -6.26
C GLU A 79 -5.69 10.52 -7.63
N ARG A 80 -4.52 11.16 -7.68
CA ARG A 80 -3.88 11.55 -8.96
C ARG A 80 -3.51 10.34 -9.83
N ASP A 81 -3.30 9.18 -9.22
CA ASP A 81 -3.10 7.92 -9.95
C ASP A 81 -4.45 7.25 -10.22
N GLY A 82 -4.87 7.18 -11.49
CA GLY A 82 -6.12 6.54 -11.90
C GLY A 82 -6.25 5.07 -11.44
N LYS A 83 -5.13 4.36 -11.24
CA LYS A 83 -5.12 2.99 -10.71
C LYS A 83 -5.40 2.95 -9.20
N MET A 84 -4.90 3.93 -8.44
CA MET A 84 -5.16 4.05 -7.02
C MET A 84 -6.55 4.64 -6.74
N ARG A 85 -7.00 5.60 -7.57
CA ARG A 85 -8.39 6.09 -7.53
C ARG A 85 -9.39 4.95 -7.65
N ARG A 86 -9.21 4.04 -8.62
CA ARG A 86 -10.05 2.83 -8.74
C ARG A 86 -10.02 1.95 -7.49
N LEU A 87 -8.87 1.80 -6.82
CA LEU A 87 -8.79 1.02 -5.58
C LEU A 87 -9.49 1.70 -4.39
N LEU A 88 -9.48 3.03 -4.36
CA LEU A 88 -10.19 3.81 -3.35
C LEU A 88 -11.70 3.79 -3.60
N THR A 89 -12.14 3.81 -4.86
CA THR A 89 -13.56 3.82 -5.24
C THR A 89 -14.19 2.43 -5.23
N ASP A 90 -13.54 1.44 -5.85
CA ASP A 90 -14.09 0.09 -6.05
C ASP A 90 -13.76 -0.84 -4.86
N GLY A 91 -12.94 -0.36 -3.93
CA GLY A 91 -12.33 -1.18 -2.89
C GLY A 91 -11.35 -2.21 -3.46
N VAL A 92 -10.68 -2.92 -2.55
CA VAL A 92 -9.85 -4.06 -2.94
C VAL A 92 -10.78 -5.24 -3.21
N LYS A 93 -11.18 -5.44 -4.47
CA LYS A 93 -11.72 -6.73 -4.89
C LYS A 93 -10.61 -7.74 -4.70
N GLY A 94 -10.69 -8.49 -3.60
CA GLY A 94 -9.71 -9.51 -3.28
C GLY A 94 -9.57 -10.45 -4.47
N PRO A 95 -8.34 -10.91 -4.78
CA PRO A 95 -8.22 -12.05 -5.67
C PRO A 95 -9.10 -13.16 -5.09
N GLY A 96 -9.72 -13.98 -5.94
CA GLY A 96 -10.55 -15.09 -5.49
C GLY A 96 -9.84 -15.93 -4.43
N THR A 97 -10.58 -16.82 -3.74
CA THR A 97 -10.06 -17.67 -2.65
C THR A 97 -8.62 -18.12 -2.92
N ALA A 98 -7.75 -18.14 -1.90
CA ALA A 98 -6.32 -18.44 -2.03
C ALA A 98 -6.03 -19.64 -2.96
N TRP A 99 -6.93 -20.62 -2.94
CA TRP A 99 -6.96 -21.77 -3.83
C TRP A 99 -7.12 -21.45 -5.32
N THR A 100 -8.08 -20.60 -5.70
CA THR A 100 -8.25 -20.13 -7.09
C THR A 100 -7.05 -19.32 -7.58
N SER A 101 -6.44 -18.55 -6.68
CA SER A 101 -5.21 -17.80 -6.99
C SER A 101 -4.01 -18.73 -7.17
N LEU A 102 -3.90 -19.79 -6.37
CA LEU A 102 -2.84 -20.81 -6.48
C LEU A 102 -2.99 -21.63 -7.77
N LEU A 103 -4.19 -22.15 -8.05
CA LEU A 103 -4.47 -22.91 -9.27
C LEU A 103 -4.28 -22.06 -10.53
N GLY A 104 -4.73 -20.80 -10.50
CA GLY A 104 -4.49 -19.85 -11.58
C GLY A 104 -3.00 -19.57 -11.77
N SER A 105 -2.21 -19.53 -10.70
CA SER A 105 -0.76 -19.34 -10.77
C SER A 105 -0.06 -20.57 -11.37
N VAL A 106 -0.42 -21.78 -10.93
CA VAL A 106 0.14 -23.02 -11.50
C VAL A 106 -0.23 -23.17 -12.98
N ALA A 107 -1.49 -22.92 -13.34
CA ALA A 107 -1.93 -22.93 -14.73
C ALA A 107 -1.22 -21.84 -15.55
N GLY A 108 -1.07 -20.63 -15.01
CA GLY A 108 -0.37 -19.52 -15.65
C GLY A 108 1.10 -19.83 -15.92
N VAL A 109 1.81 -20.35 -14.91
CA VAL A 109 3.21 -20.80 -15.05
C VAL A 109 3.32 -21.90 -16.11
N GLY A 110 2.40 -22.88 -16.10
CA GLY A 110 2.40 -23.97 -17.06
C GLY A 110 2.17 -23.51 -18.50
N VAL A 111 1.19 -22.62 -18.72
CA VAL A 111 0.90 -22.05 -20.05
C VAL A 111 2.07 -21.19 -20.53
N LEU A 112 2.60 -20.29 -19.69
CA LEU A 112 3.74 -19.45 -20.07
C LEU A 112 4.98 -20.29 -20.38
N THR A 113 5.26 -21.32 -19.58
CA THR A 113 6.35 -22.27 -19.84
C THR A 113 6.18 -22.94 -21.19
N TRP A 114 4.97 -23.42 -21.50
CA TRP A 114 4.66 -24.00 -22.79
C TRP A 114 4.86 -23.03 -23.97
N LEU A 115 4.39 -21.79 -23.82
CA LEU A 115 4.51 -20.76 -24.87
C LEU A 115 5.98 -20.43 -25.15
N VAL A 116 6.81 -20.36 -24.10
CA VAL A 116 8.20 -19.93 -24.19
C VAL A 116 9.12 -21.06 -24.65
N CYS A 117 9.05 -22.23 -24.00
CA CYS A 117 10.01 -23.31 -24.23
C CYS A 117 9.37 -24.67 -24.51
N GLY A 118 8.05 -24.72 -24.62
CA GLY A 118 7.31 -25.96 -24.87
C GLY A 118 7.24 -26.83 -23.62
N TRP A 119 6.74 -28.05 -23.80
CA TRP A 119 6.81 -29.11 -22.81
C TRP A 119 7.64 -30.27 -23.35
N PRO A 120 8.17 -31.16 -22.49
CA PRO A 120 8.76 -32.41 -22.94
C PRO A 120 7.78 -33.16 -23.86
N GLY A 121 8.14 -33.34 -25.13
CA GLY A 121 7.29 -34.01 -26.13
C GLY A 121 6.21 -33.13 -26.77
N VAL A 122 6.08 -31.85 -26.40
CA VAL A 122 5.14 -30.91 -27.03
C VAL A 122 5.88 -29.63 -27.44
N PRO A 123 6.02 -29.35 -28.74
CA PRO A 123 6.74 -28.17 -29.19
C PRO A 123 6.04 -26.87 -28.75
N ALA A 124 6.85 -25.85 -28.49
CA ALA A 124 6.34 -24.50 -28.20
C ALA A 124 5.75 -23.89 -29.47
N PRO A 125 4.64 -23.14 -29.39
CA PRO A 125 4.07 -22.45 -30.55
C PRO A 125 5.01 -21.36 -31.11
N PHE A 126 5.87 -20.77 -30.28
CA PHE A 126 6.80 -19.71 -30.68
C PHE A 126 8.26 -20.16 -30.78
N ALA A 127 8.56 -21.42 -30.40
CA ALA A 127 9.89 -22.05 -30.46
C ALA A 127 11.07 -21.15 -30.06
N LEU A 128 10.94 -20.36 -28.99
CA LEU A 128 11.96 -19.39 -28.58
C LEU A 128 13.23 -20.06 -28.03
N ARG A 129 13.11 -21.28 -27.48
CA ARG A 129 14.20 -22.06 -26.87
C ARG A 129 13.80 -23.52 -26.61
N PRO A 130 14.77 -24.45 -26.47
CA PRO A 130 14.50 -25.80 -25.97
C PRO A 130 13.99 -25.76 -24.53
N PHE A 131 13.23 -26.79 -24.15
CA PHE A 131 12.71 -26.93 -22.79
C PHE A 131 13.83 -26.99 -21.75
N THR A 132 13.69 -26.20 -20.69
CA THR A 132 14.59 -26.23 -19.54
C THR A 132 13.80 -25.94 -18.27
N TRP A 133 14.08 -26.67 -17.18
CA TRP A 133 13.44 -26.45 -15.88
C TRP A 133 13.70 -25.06 -15.26
N VAL A 134 14.67 -24.32 -15.78
CA VAL A 134 14.97 -22.94 -15.36
C VAL A 134 13.80 -21.99 -15.66
N VAL A 135 13.10 -22.15 -16.79
CA VAL A 135 11.94 -21.29 -17.16
C VAL A 135 10.78 -21.40 -16.17
N PRO A 136 10.23 -22.61 -15.91
CA PRO A 136 9.13 -22.74 -14.95
C PRO A 136 9.56 -22.35 -13.53
N ALA A 137 10.83 -22.57 -13.14
CA ALA A 137 11.34 -22.14 -11.84
C ALA A 137 11.36 -20.60 -11.69
N LEU A 138 11.86 -19.88 -12.70
CA LEU A 138 11.87 -18.40 -12.69
C LEU A 138 10.46 -17.81 -12.76
N LEU A 139 9.58 -18.40 -13.56
CA LEU A 139 8.17 -18.00 -13.63
C LEU A 139 7.42 -18.26 -12.32
N ALA A 140 7.66 -19.42 -11.68
CA ALA A 140 7.10 -19.72 -10.36
C ALA A 140 7.61 -18.74 -9.30
N LEU A 141 8.90 -18.41 -9.30
CA LEU A 141 9.47 -17.40 -8.41
C LEU A 141 8.81 -16.02 -8.62
N GLN A 142 8.62 -15.61 -9.87
CA GLN A 142 7.94 -14.36 -10.21
C GLN A 142 6.50 -14.34 -9.68
N PHE A 143 5.75 -15.43 -9.85
CA PHE A 143 4.40 -15.56 -9.31
C PHE A 143 4.37 -15.56 -7.79
N MET A 144 5.32 -16.21 -7.12
CA MET A 144 5.42 -16.20 -5.66
C MET A 144 5.69 -14.79 -5.11
N LEU A 145 6.54 -14.00 -5.78
CA LEU A 145 6.77 -12.60 -5.42
C LEU A 145 5.50 -11.77 -5.50
N VAL A 146 4.66 -11.99 -6.52
CA VAL A 146 3.36 -11.31 -6.66
C VAL A 146 2.34 -11.78 -5.61
N LEU A 147 2.38 -13.06 -5.21
CA LEU A 147 1.48 -13.59 -4.18
C LEU A 147 1.83 -13.08 -2.77
N ILE A 148 3.12 -12.85 -2.47
CA ILE A 148 3.57 -12.27 -1.19
C ILE A 148 3.01 -10.85 -0.99
N ASP A 149 2.85 -10.09 -2.08
CA ASP A 149 2.26 -8.75 -2.05
C ASP A 149 0.75 -8.74 -1.71
N PHE A 150 0.07 -9.89 -1.78
CA PHE A 150 -1.36 -10.03 -1.54
C PHE A 150 -1.70 -11.22 -0.61
N PRO A 151 -1.49 -11.13 0.71
CA PRO A 151 -1.99 -12.16 1.59
C PRO A 151 -3.52 -12.13 1.55
N PRO A 152 -4.17 -13.22 1.11
CA PRO A 152 -5.62 -13.28 1.02
C PRO A 152 -6.20 -13.21 2.43
N GLY A 153 -7.11 -12.27 2.68
CA GLY A 153 -7.88 -12.22 3.92
C GLY A 153 -7.62 -11.03 4.86
N MET A 154 -6.69 -10.13 4.54
CA MET A 154 -6.54 -8.92 5.37
C MET A 154 -7.56 -7.84 4.98
N ARG A 155 -8.52 -7.58 5.88
CA ARG A 155 -9.43 -6.42 5.83
C ARG A 155 -8.65 -5.14 6.14
N ARG A 156 -7.81 -4.69 5.20
CA ARG A 156 -7.04 -3.45 5.34
C ARG A 156 -7.85 -2.26 4.79
N PRO A 157 -7.72 -1.06 5.39
CA PRO A 157 -8.27 0.15 4.81
C PRO A 157 -7.74 0.37 3.39
N ALA A 158 -8.61 0.79 2.47
CA ALA A 158 -8.25 0.95 1.05
C ALA A 158 -7.03 1.87 0.84
N ARG A 159 -6.90 2.92 1.66
CA ARG A 159 -5.76 3.86 1.64
C ARG A 159 -4.44 3.19 1.99
N SER A 160 -4.41 2.38 3.03
CA SER A 160 -3.23 1.61 3.44
C SER A 160 -2.83 0.61 2.36
N VAL A 161 -3.80 -0.08 1.75
CA VAL A 161 -3.52 -1.03 0.65
C VAL A 161 -2.99 -0.31 -0.58
N ALA A 162 -3.57 0.84 -0.95
CA ALA A 162 -3.11 1.63 -2.09
C ALA A 162 -1.63 2.04 -1.95
N VAL A 163 -1.25 2.56 -0.78
CA VAL A 163 0.14 2.94 -0.51
C VAL A 163 1.07 1.71 -0.52
N LEU A 164 0.71 0.64 0.21
CA LEU A 164 1.53 -0.57 0.25
C LEU A 164 1.70 -1.20 -1.14
N ARG A 165 0.65 -1.22 -1.95
CA ARG A 165 0.69 -1.71 -3.34
C ARG A 165 1.59 -0.86 -4.22
N ARG A 166 1.63 0.45 -4.01
CA ARG A 166 2.51 1.33 -4.76
C ARG A 166 3.98 1.14 -4.34
N VAL A 167 4.24 0.98 -3.05
CA VAL A 167 5.58 0.68 -2.53
C VAL A 167 6.07 -0.67 -3.03
N SER A 168 5.28 -1.74 -2.88
CA SER A 168 5.66 -3.08 -3.34
C SER A 168 5.80 -3.12 -4.86
N GLY A 169 4.89 -2.51 -5.61
CA GLY A 169 4.99 -2.40 -7.06
C GLY A 169 6.23 -1.63 -7.53
N THR A 170 6.76 -0.71 -6.72
CA THR A 170 8.03 -0.04 -7.05
C THR A 170 9.23 -0.96 -6.83
N LEU A 171 9.18 -1.82 -5.82
CA LEU A 171 10.25 -2.78 -5.51
C LEU A 171 10.23 -4.01 -6.43
N MET A 172 9.04 -4.53 -6.76
CA MET A 172 8.87 -5.80 -7.46
C MET A 172 8.94 -5.67 -8.98
N VAL A 173 8.59 -4.52 -9.57
CA VAL A 173 8.67 -4.32 -11.02
C VAL A 173 10.07 -4.50 -11.60
N PRO A 174 11.16 -3.90 -11.04
CA PRO A 174 12.49 -4.13 -11.59
C PRO A 174 12.97 -5.57 -11.45
N LEU A 175 12.61 -6.24 -10.34
CA LEU A 175 12.91 -7.65 -10.12
C LEU A 175 12.18 -8.53 -11.15
N GLY A 176 10.89 -8.26 -11.38
CA GLY A 176 10.10 -8.94 -12.40
C GLY A 176 10.64 -8.69 -13.81
N PHE A 177 11.12 -7.48 -14.11
CA PHE A 177 11.74 -7.17 -15.40
C PHE A 177 13.05 -7.93 -15.60
N ALA A 178 13.91 -7.98 -14.57
CA ALA A 178 15.16 -8.75 -14.60
C ALA A 178 14.91 -10.25 -14.81
N LEU A 179 13.93 -10.82 -14.10
CA LEU A 179 13.52 -12.21 -14.27
C LEU A 179 12.99 -12.50 -15.68
N ASN A 180 12.22 -11.57 -16.27
CA ASN A 180 11.76 -11.71 -17.64
C ASN A 180 12.91 -11.67 -18.66
N LEU A 181 13.93 -10.82 -18.46
CA LEU A 181 15.09 -10.80 -19.35
C LEU A 181 15.84 -12.13 -19.37
N LEU A 182 15.98 -12.79 -18.23
CA LEU A 182 16.55 -14.15 -18.12
C LEU A 182 15.71 -15.20 -18.87
N VAL A 183 14.40 -15.03 -18.94
CA VAL A 183 13.49 -15.96 -19.60
C VAL A 183 13.50 -15.76 -21.12
N PHE A 184 13.42 -14.51 -21.59
CA PHE A 184 13.15 -14.17 -22.99
C PHE A 184 14.38 -13.77 -23.81
N VAL A 185 15.48 -13.34 -23.18
CA VAL A 185 16.68 -12.87 -23.89
C VAL A 185 17.97 -13.45 -23.28
N PRO A 186 18.10 -14.78 -23.12
CA PRO A 186 19.24 -15.38 -22.42
C PRO A 186 20.60 -15.15 -23.10
N GLY A 187 20.61 -14.89 -24.41
CA GLY A 187 21.85 -14.72 -25.20
C GLY A 187 22.52 -13.34 -25.10
N VAL A 188 21.82 -12.32 -24.59
CA VAL A 188 22.35 -10.94 -24.43
C VAL A 188 22.78 -10.68 -22.98
N VAL A 189 22.67 -11.71 -22.15
CA VAL A 189 22.72 -11.63 -20.69
C VAL A 189 24.14 -11.93 -20.21
N SER A 190 24.99 -10.91 -20.28
CA SER A 190 26.10 -10.81 -19.34
C SER A 190 25.54 -10.35 -17.98
N GLU A 191 26.08 -10.86 -16.87
CA GLU A 191 25.72 -10.40 -15.51
C GLU A 191 25.64 -8.85 -15.39
N PRO A 192 26.58 -8.05 -15.93
CA PRO A 192 26.48 -6.59 -15.85
C PRO A 192 25.34 -6.00 -16.70
N ALA A 193 24.98 -6.60 -17.84
CA ALA A 193 23.89 -6.12 -18.68
C ALA A 193 22.52 -6.34 -18.03
N LEU A 194 22.32 -7.46 -17.33
CA LEU A 194 21.13 -7.69 -16.52
C LEU A 194 20.99 -6.68 -15.40
N LEU A 195 22.08 -6.44 -14.67
CA LEU A 195 22.07 -5.49 -13.57
C LEU A 195 21.75 -4.08 -14.08
N ALA A 196 22.35 -3.68 -15.20
CA ALA A 196 22.10 -2.39 -15.84
C ALA A 196 20.65 -2.26 -16.34
N ALA A 197 20.09 -3.30 -16.95
CA ALA A 197 18.70 -3.30 -17.42
C ALA A 197 17.69 -3.32 -16.27
N ALA A 198 17.95 -4.09 -15.21
CA ALA A 198 17.15 -4.13 -13.99
C ALA A 198 17.18 -2.77 -13.28
N LEU A 199 18.36 -2.16 -13.14
CA LEU A 199 18.53 -0.83 -12.56
C LEU A 199 17.88 0.25 -13.44
N GLY A 200 18.03 0.18 -14.75
CA GLY A 200 17.39 1.11 -15.69
C GLY A 200 15.87 1.04 -15.62
N ALA A 201 15.30 -0.17 -15.60
CA ALA A 201 13.88 -0.38 -15.36
C ALA A 201 13.45 0.09 -13.96
N ALA A 202 14.26 -0.15 -12.93
CA ALA A 202 13.99 0.33 -11.57
C ALA A 202 13.95 1.86 -11.51
N LEU A 203 14.91 2.53 -12.14
CA LEU A 203 15.04 3.98 -12.17
C LEU A 203 13.92 4.62 -12.99
N LEU A 204 13.62 4.08 -14.17
CA LEU A 204 12.50 4.53 -15.00
C LEU A 204 11.17 4.36 -14.25
N TRP A 205 10.98 3.20 -13.63
CA TRP A 205 9.77 2.93 -12.86
C TRP A 205 9.69 3.83 -11.63
N ALA A 206 10.77 4.00 -10.87
CA ALA A 206 10.83 4.93 -9.74
C ALA A 206 10.60 6.39 -10.16
N TYR A 207 11.07 6.80 -11.34
CA TYR A 207 10.80 8.12 -11.89
C TYR A 207 9.31 8.31 -12.18
N LEU A 208 8.68 7.32 -12.81
CA LEU A 208 7.25 7.35 -13.14
C LEU A 208 6.34 7.20 -11.91
N THR A 209 6.76 6.41 -10.92
CA THR A 209 5.93 6.10 -9.74
C THR A 209 6.16 7.00 -8.54
N ARG A 210 7.21 7.85 -8.55
CA ARG A 210 7.60 8.74 -7.43
C ARG A 210 7.52 8.04 -6.07
N PRO A 211 8.28 6.96 -5.84
CA PRO A 211 8.14 6.12 -4.67
C PRO A 211 8.48 6.83 -3.37
N ARG A 212 9.23 7.95 -3.41
CA ARG A 212 9.56 8.72 -2.21
C ARG A 212 8.31 9.15 -1.44
N GLU A 213 7.30 9.67 -2.14
CA GLU A 213 6.03 10.10 -1.54
C GLU A 213 5.24 8.88 -1.00
N ALA A 214 5.32 7.73 -1.67
CA ALA A 214 4.72 6.50 -1.18
C ALA A 214 5.45 5.93 0.05
N LEU A 215 6.78 6.04 0.09
CA LEU A 215 7.65 5.55 1.18
C LEU A 215 7.45 6.38 2.45
N THR A 216 7.29 7.70 2.33
CA THR A 216 6.93 8.56 3.48
C THR A 216 5.59 8.18 4.10
N LEU A 217 4.67 7.65 3.29
CA LEU A 217 3.37 7.17 3.74
C LEU A 217 3.36 5.70 4.17
N ALA A 218 4.41 4.93 3.88
CA ALA A 218 4.47 3.50 4.16
C ALA A 218 4.33 3.19 5.66
N GLY A 219 4.91 4.03 6.53
CA GLY A 219 4.77 3.88 7.99
C GLY A 219 3.32 4.04 8.47
N LYS A 220 2.60 5.04 7.93
CA LYS A 220 1.17 5.24 8.20
C LYS A 220 0.34 4.08 7.68
N ALA A 221 0.63 3.63 6.46
CA ALA A 221 -0.05 2.53 5.80
C ALA A 221 0.12 1.20 6.55
N TRP A 222 1.32 0.94 7.09
CA TRP A 222 1.60 -0.26 7.87
C TRP A 222 0.86 -0.26 9.21
N ARG A 223 0.82 0.89 9.91
CA ARG A 223 0.08 1.03 11.17
C ARG A 223 -1.42 0.88 10.99
N GLY A 224 -1.99 1.51 9.95
CA GLY A 224 -3.41 1.35 9.63
C GLY A 224 -3.77 -0.02 9.05
N ALA A 225 -2.80 -0.89 8.81
CA ALA A 225 -2.99 -2.25 8.30
C ALA A 225 -2.90 -3.35 9.38
N ARG A 226 -2.53 -2.99 10.62
CA ARG A 226 -2.67 -3.81 11.83
C ARG A 226 -4.07 -3.64 12.41
#